data_AF-A0A4S4B4P4-F1
#
_entry.id   AF-A0A4S4B4P4-F1
#
_cell.length_a   1.000
_cell.length_b   1.000
_cell.length_c   1.000
_cell.angle_alpha   90.00
_cell.angle_beta   90.00
_cell.angle_gamma   90.00
#
_symmetry.space_group_name_H-M   'P 1'
#
loop_
_entity.id
_entity.type
_entity.pdbx_description
1 polymer ?
#
loop_
_entity_poly.entity_id
_entity_poly.type
_entity_poly.pdbx_seq_one_letter_code
_entity_poly.pdbx_strand_id
1 'polypeptide(L)'
;MAYTEYKFDKDAIKALVSERAAALRANRGFSNLLAFGLGVVAERLGKDPRRYRDYGPYWWALKDAMIAGGYSLGSQTDPLVKKAYRGEGDVETLIMADEFRTAYLKANMIYTNQFLLDAASPDFWVLYDADMEFPAA
;
A
#
# COMPACT_ATOMS: atom_id res chain seq x y z
N MET A 1 3.32 -5.24 -20.03
CA MET A 1 3.68 -4.23 -19.02
C MET A 1 4.80 -4.79 -18.16
N ALA A 2 5.97 -4.14 -18.16
CA ALA A 2 7.18 -4.59 -17.47
C ALA A 2 7.26 -4.16 -15.99
N TYR A 3 6.32 -3.33 -15.52
CA TYR A 3 6.24 -2.88 -14.11
C TYR A 3 7.53 -2.22 -13.62
N THR A 4 8.05 -1.26 -14.37
CA THR A 4 9.32 -0.56 -14.05
C THR A 4 9.11 0.62 -13.11
N GLU A 5 7.92 1.24 -13.14
CA GLU A 5 7.65 2.44 -12.37
C GLU A 5 7.28 2.16 -10.92
N TYR A 6 7.51 3.16 -10.07
CA TYR A 6 7.15 3.15 -8.64
C TYR A 6 7.77 2.01 -7.84
N LYS A 7 8.90 1.46 -8.28
CA LYS A 7 9.66 0.46 -7.51
C LYS A 7 10.56 1.14 -6.50
N PHE A 8 10.62 0.56 -5.30
CA PHE A 8 11.59 0.94 -4.29
C PHE A 8 12.83 0.06 -4.37
N ASP A 9 13.97 0.66 -4.06
CA ASP A 9 15.19 -0.08 -3.76
C ASP A 9 14.99 -0.93 -2.50
N LYS A 10 15.36 -2.21 -2.58
CA LYS A 10 15.08 -3.18 -1.51
C LYS A 10 15.91 -2.89 -0.25
N ASP A 11 17.16 -2.50 -0.42
CA ASP A 11 18.05 -2.25 0.71
C ASP A 11 17.64 -0.96 1.43
N ALA A 12 17.23 0.06 0.69
CA ALA A 12 16.64 1.29 1.25
C ALA A 12 15.38 0.99 2.08
N ILE A 13 14.48 0.13 1.61
CA ILE A 13 13.27 -0.23 2.37
C ILE A 13 13.61 -1.04 3.62
N LYS A 14 14.59 -1.95 3.58
CA LYS A 14 15.03 -2.68 4.78
C LYS A 14 15.60 -1.75 5.84
N ALA A 15 16.39 -0.76 5.44
CA ALA A 15 16.89 0.28 6.34
C ALA A 15 15.73 1.09 6.94
N LEU A 16 14.78 1.50 6.12
CA LEU A 16 13.61 2.27 6.56
C LEU A 16 12.72 1.48 7.52
N VAL A 17 12.45 0.20 7.26
CA VAL A 17 11.70 -0.67 8.18
C VAL A 17 12.37 -0.71 9.55
N SER A 18 13.69 -0.86 9.58
CA SER A 18 14.48 -0.89 10.82
C SER A 18 14.37 0.43 11.58
N GLU A 19 14.47 1.56 10.87
CA GLU A 19 14.31 2.90 11.43
C GLU A 19 12.91 3.10 12.03
N ARG A 20 11.85 2.78 11.27
CA ARG A 20 10.46 2.91 11.70
C ARG A 20 10.15 2.01 12.91
N ALA A 21 10.71 0.80 12.94
CA ALA A 21 10.56 -0.11 14.06
C ALA A 21 11.28 0.37 15.32
N ALA A 22 12.45 1.02 15.18
CA ALA A 22 13.17 1.65 16.29
C ALA A 22 12.41 2.88 16.82
N ALA A 23 11.93 3.74 15.94
CA ALA A 23 11.16 4.93 16.30
C ALA A 23 9.84 4.57 17.01
N LEU A 24 9.15 3.51 16.57
CA LEU A 24 7.92 3.05 17.23
C LEU A 24 8.21 2.56 18.66
N ARG A 25 9.28 1.78 18.86
CA ARG A 25 9.70 1.33 20.19
C ARG A 25 10.03 2.50 21.09
N ALA A 26 10.81 3.47 20.60
CA ALA A 26 11.22 4.64 21.37
C ALA A 26 10.02 5.53 21.77
N ASN A 27 9.07 5.75 20.87
CA ASN A 27 7.98 6.71 21.09
C ASN A 27 6.75 6.12 21.78
N ARG A 28 6.46 4.83 21.58
CA ARG A 28 5.20 4.21 22.05
C ARG A 28 5.39 2.97 22.92
N GLY A 29 6.61 2.46 23.08
CA GLY A 29 6.90 1.30 23.93
C GLY A 29 6.41 -0.05 23.40
N PHE A 30 5.81 -0.10 22.20
CA PHE A 30 5.36 -1.35 21.55
C PHE A 30 6.28 -1.74 20.40
N SER A 31 6.38 -3.04 20.14
CA SER A 31 7.28 -3.63 19.12
C SER A 31 6.58 -4.10 17.85
N ASN A 32 5.24 -4.09 17.80
CA ASN A 32 4.47 -4.61 16.66
C ASN A 32 4.16 -3.50 15.64
N LEU A 33 5.13 -3.21 14.77
CA LEU A 33 5.01 -2.23 13.70
C LEU A 33 3.88 -2.57 12.71
N LEU A 34 3.71 -3.86 12.40
CA LEU A 34 2.70 -4.31 11.44
C LEU A 34 1.30 -4.00 11.95
N ALA A 35 0.94 -4.49 13.14
CA ALA A 35 -0.41 -4.28 13.70
C ALA A 35 -0.75 -2.79 13.85
N PHE A 36 0.23 -2.00 14.31
CA PHE A 36 0.06 -0.55 14.43
C PHE A 36 -0.20 0.10 13.07
N GLY A 37 0.63 -0.19 12.06
CA GLY A 37 0.48 0.42 10.74
C GLY A 37 -0.80 -0.03 10.03
N LEU A 38 -1.16 -1.31 10.09
CA LEU A 38 -2.43 -1.79 9.56
C LEU A 38 -3.62 -1.11 10.24
N GLY A 39 -3.54 -0.85 11.56
CA GLY A 39 -4.56 -0.08 12.29
C GLY A 39 -4.72 1.35 11.77
N VAL A 40 -3.60 2.03 11.48
CA VAL A 40 -3.62 3.38 10.88
C VAL A 40 -4.26 3.37 9.48
N VAL A 41 -3.95 2.35 8.67
CA VAL A 41 -4.58 2.18 7.35
C VAL A 41 -6.08 1.92 7.51
N ALA A 42 -6.48 1.02 8.41
CA ALA A 42 -7.87 0.67 8.64
C ALA A 42 -8.69 1.87 9.13
N GLU A 43 -8.18 2.67 10.06
CA GLU A 43 -8.84 3.91 10.51
C GLU A 43 -9.08 4.88 9.34
N ARG A 44 -8.11 4.99 8.43
CA ARG A 44 -8.20 5.85 7.25
C ARG A 44 -9.26 5.35 6.27
N LEU A 45 -9.26 4.05 5.98
CA LEU A 45 -10.25 3.44 5.08
C LEU A 45 -11.65 3.45 5.69
N GLY A 46 -11.78 3.34 7.01
CA GLY A 46 -13.07 3.46 7.70
C GLY A 46 -13.69 4.85 7.59
N LYS A 47 -12.88 5.90 7.39
CA LYS A 47 -13.37 7.27 7.14
C LYS A 47 -13.75 7.50 5.68
N ASP A 48 -12.96 6.97 4.75
CA ASP A 48 -13.20 7.07 3.31
C ASP A 48 -12.57 5.86 2.60
N PRO A 49 -13.36 4.83 2.26
CA PRO A 49 -12.85 3.61 1.63
C PRO A 49 -12.07 3.86 0.35
N ARG A 50 -12.45 4.89 -0.43
CA ARG A 50 -11.80 5.28 -1.70
C ARG A 50 -10.35 5.73 -1.54
N ARG A 51 -9.90 5.96 -0.30
CA ARG A 51 -8.49 6.24 0.03
C ARG A 51 -7.56 5.06 -0.25
N TYR A 52 -8.09 3.87 -0.54
CA TYR A 52 -7.30 2.76 -1.06
C TYR A 52 -6.50 3.15 -2.31
N ARG A 53 -7.04 4.07 -3.13
CA ARG A 53 -6.40 4.59 -4.34
C ARG A 53 -5.08 5.32 -4.06
N ASP A 54 -4.96 5.92 -2.88
CA ASP A 54 -3.76 6.66 -2.47
C ASP A 54 -2.53 5.72 -2.32
N TYR A 55 -2.74 4.40 -2.22
CA TYR A 55 -1.67 3.39 -2.16
C TYR A 55 -1.24 2.87 -3.53
N GLY A 56 -1.94 3.29 -4.60
CA GLY A 56 -1.62 2.95 -5.98
C GLY A 56 -1.38 1.45 -6.19
N PRO A 57 -0.33 1.06 -6.95
CA PRO A 57 -0.12 -0.34 -7.32
C PRO A 57 0.20 -1.24 -6.11
N TYR A 58 0.61 -0.68 -4.97
CA TYR A 58 0.86 -1.44 -3.74
C TYR A 58 -0.42 -1.85 -3.00
N TRP A 59 -1.59 -1.30 -3.39
CA TRP A 59 -2.87 -1.58 -2.73
C TRP A 59 -3.15 -3.08 -2.61
N TRP A 60 -2.95 -3.86 -3.67
CA TRP A 60 -3.33 -5.28 -3.66
C TRP A 60 -2.52 -6.13 -2.68
N ALA A 61 -1.22 -5.86 -2.54
CA ALA A 61 -0.39 -6.55 -1.56
C ALA A 61 -0.69 -6.06 -0.14
N LEU A 62 -0.97 -4.76 0.04
CA LEU A 62 -1.41 -4.21 1.32
C LEU A 62 -2.76 -4.79 1.76
N LYS A 63 -3.73 -4.93 0.84
CA LYS A 63 -5.05 -5.52 1.09
C LYS A 63 -4.91 -6.95 1.61
N ASP A 64 -4.05 -7.76 1.00
CA ASP A 64 -3.75 -9.12 1.48
C ASP A 64 -3.20 -9.10 2.93
N ALA A 65 -2.24 -8.21 3.22
CA ALA A 65 -1.69 -8.06 4.58
C ALA A 65 -2.76 -7.59 5.59
N MET A 66 -3.68 -6.72 5.17
CA MET A 66 -4.81 -6.30 6.00
C MET A 66 -5.79 -7.46 6.25
N ILE A 67 -6.14 -8.24 5.24
CA ILE A 67 -7.02 -9.41 5.39
C ILE A 67 -6.38 -10.44 6.33
N ALA A 68 -5.08 -10.70 6.18
CA ALA A 68 -4.32 -11.57 7.09
C ALA A 68 -4.28 -11.02 8.53
N GLY A 69 -4.30 -9.69 8.69
CA GLY A 69 -4.42 -9.00 9.97
C GLY A 69 -5.82 -8.98 10.57
N GLY A 70 -6.82 -9.57 9.90
CA GLY A 70 -8.20 -9.70 10.40
C GLY A 70 -9.19 -8.64 9.90
N TYR A 71 -8.80 -7.78 8.94
CA TYR A 71 -9.70 -6.77 8.38
C TYR A 71 -10.54 -7.35 7.23
N SER A 72 -11.83 -6.99 7.19
CA SER A 72 -12.76 -7.43 6.13
C SER A 72 -12.82 -6.40 5.01
N LEU A 73 -12.12 -6.64 3.91
CA LEU A 73 -12.00 -5.72 2.76
C LEU A 73 -12.47 -6.34 1.42
N GLY A 74 -13.18 -7.48 1.49
CA GLY A 74 -13.56 -8.24 0.30
C GLY A 74 -12.42 -9.08 -0.29
N SER A 75 -12.61 -9.59 -1.50
CA SER A 75 -11.74 -10.61 -2.12
C SER A 75 -11.20 -10.22 -3.49
N GLN A 76 -11.62 -9.09 -4.07
CA GLN A 76 -11.08 -8.62 -5.33
C GLN A 76 -9.57 -8.38 -5.21
N THR A 77 -8.82 -8.80 -6.22
CA THR A 77 -7.36 -8.67 -6.29
C THR A 77 -6.91 -8.59 -7.75
N ASP A 78 -5.74 -8.01 -7.99
CA ASP A 78 -5.01 -8.11 -9.26
C ASP A 78 -3.72 -8.91 -9.01
N PRO A 79 -3.68 -10.21 -9.35
CA PRO A 79 -2.53 -11.07 -9.06
C PRO A 79 -1.23 -10.62 -9.73
N LEU A 80 -1.30 -9.98 -10.91
CA LEU A 80 -0.12 -9.57 -11.66
C LEU A 80 0.52 -8.34 -11.03
N VAL A 81 -0.29 -7.32 -10.75
CA VAL A 81 0.19 -6.10 -10.07
C VAL A 81 0.63 -6.43 -8.65
N LYS A 82 -0.13 -7.25 -7.90
CA LYS A 82 0.25 -7.71 -6.56
C LYS A 82 1.61 -8.41 -6.54
N LYS A 83 1.87 -9.30 -7.51
CA LYS A 83 3.16 -10.00 -7.60
C LYS A 83 4.31 -9.04 -7.89
N ALA A 84 4.05 -8.01 -8.71
CA ALA A 84 5.05 -7.02 -9.04
C ALA A 84 5.30 -6.04 -7.88
N TYR A 85 4.27 -5.61 -7.16
CA TYR A 85 4.31 -4.55 -6.15
C TYR A 85 4.04 -5.09 -4.75
N ARG A 86 5.08 -5.68 -4.15
CA ARG A 86 5.08 -6.20 -2.78
C ARG A 86 6.49 -6.17 -2.20
N GLY A 87 6.59 -6.11 -0.88
CA GLY A 87 7.84 -6.38 -0.16
C GLY A 87 8.14 -7.88 -0.05
N GLU A 88 9.24 -8.23 0.62
CA GLU A 88 9.56 -9.62 0.97
C GLU A 88 8.63 -10.17 2.06
N GLY A 89 7.98 -9.28 2.83
CA GLY A 89 6.93 -9.62 3.78
C GLY A 89 5.95 -8.47 4.02
N ASP A 90 5.00 -8.69 4.93
CA ASP A 90 3.89 -7.76 5.18
C ASP A 90 4.35 -6.42 5.75
N VAL A 91 5.36 -6.42 6.64
CA VAL A 91 5.93 -5.19 7.19
C VAL A 91 6.56 -4.33 6.10
N GLU A 92 7.37 -4.94 5.23
CA GLU A 92 7.98 -4.23 4.10
C GLU A 92 6.91 -3.71 3.14
N THR A 93 5.90 -4.52 2.84
CA THR A 93 4.77 -4.14 1.97
C THR A 93 4.02 -2.94 2.53
N LEU A 94 3.73 -2.95 3.83
CA LEU A 94 3.10 -1.82 4.54
C LEU A 94 3.94 -0.55 4.42
N ILE A 95 5.26 -0.63 4.67
CA ILE A 95 6.15 0.53 4.59
C ILE A 95 6.26 1.04 3.15
N MET A 96 6.43 0.16 2.16
CA MET A 96 6.44 0.55 0.74
C MET A 96 5.15 1.25 0.33
N ALA A 97 3.99 0.75 0.78
CA ALA A 97 2.70 1.36 0.46
C ALA A 97 2.54 2.74 1.12
N ASP A 98 3.00 2.93 2.37
CA ASP A 98 2.92 4.22 3.05
C ASP A 98 3.90 5.25 2.47
N GLU A 99 5.10 4.81 2.07
CA GLU A 99 6.07 5.66 1.37
C GLU A 99 5.58 6.05 -0.02
N PHE A 100 5.02 5.10 -0.79
CA PHE A 100 4.40 5.41 -2.07
C PHE A 100 3.32 6.47 -1.91
N ARG A 101 2.40 6.26 -0.95
CA ARG A 101 1.35 7.23 -0.66
C ARG A 101 1.91 8.60 -0.30
N THR A 102 2.92 8.65 0.57
CA THR A 102 3.54 9.91 1.01
C THR A 102 4.19 10.66 -0.13
N ALA A 103 4.95 9.96 -0.99
CA ALA A 103 5.56 10.54 -2.17
C ALA A 103 4.52 10.97 -3.21
N TYR A 104 3.53 10.13 -3.46
CA TYR A 104 2.52 10.35 -4.49
C TYR A 104 1.61 11.53 -4.14
N LEU A 105 1.14 11.63 -2.89
CA LEU A 105 0.30 12.75 -2.43
C LEU A 105 1.04 14.09 -2.34
N LYS A 106 2.38 14.10 -2.30
CA LYS A 106 3.17 15.35 -2.40
C LYS A 106 3.17 15.91 -3.82
N ALA A 107 3.11 15.04 -4.82
CA ALA A 107 3.30 15.39 -6.22
C ALA A 107 2.03 15.35 -7.07
N ASN A 108 0.96 14.68 -6.60
CA ASN A 108 -0.23 14.37 -7.40
C ASN A 108 -1.53 14.67 -6.66
N MET A 109 -2.62 14.76 -7.42
CA MET A 109 -3.97 14.94 -6.90
C MET A 109 -4.44 13.71 -6.11
N ILE A 110 -5.22 13.96 -5.06
CA ILE A 110 -5.93 12.93 -4.30
C ILE A 110 -6.96 12.25 -5.21
N TYR A 111 -7.20 10.95 -5.01
CA TYR A 111 -8.16 10.11 -5.75
C TYR A 111 -7.76 9.70 -7.17
N THR A 112 -6.56 10.01 -7.63
CA THR A 112 -6.04 9.46 -8.88
C THR A 112 -6.07 7.94 -8.83
N ASN A 113 -6.68 7.34 -9.85
CA ASN A 113 -6.77 5.89 -10.00
C ASN A 113 -6.04 5.39 -11.26
N GLN A 114 -5.39 6.26 -12.00
CA GLN A 114 -4.63 5.93 -13.20
C GLN A 114 -3.14 6.07 -12.93
N PHE A 115 -2.38 5.01 -13.22
CA PHE A 115 -0.95 4.94 -12.96
C PHE A 115 -0.21 4.42 -14.19
N LEU A 116 0.91 5.08 -14.52
CA LEU A 116 1.83 4.57 -15.52
C LEU A 116 2.75 3.55 -14.85
N LEU A 117 2.53 2.26 -15.06
CA LEU A 117 3.33 1.23 -14.38
C LEU A 117 4.58 0.82 -15.17
N ASP A 118 4.71 1.27 -16.42
CA ASP A 118 5.80 0.89 -17.31
C ASP A 118 6.25 2.11 -18.10
N ALA A 119 7.45 2.63 -17.83
CA ALA A 119 7.99 3.79 -18.54
C ALA A 119 8.14 3.58 -20.06
N ALA A 120 8.20 2.33 -20.53
CA ALA A 120 8.30 2.01 -21.95
C ALA A 120 6.93 1.92 -22.64
N SER A 121 5.82 1.95 -21.89
CA SER A 121 4.45 1.93 -22.44
C SER A 121 3.67 3.18 -22.01
N PRO A 122 2.97 3.86 -22.92
CA PRO A 122 2.09 4.98 -22.55
C PRO A 122 0.77 4.52 -21.90
N ASP A 123 0.53 3.21 -21.77
CA ASP A 123 -0.74 2.68 -21.27
C ASP A 123 -0.88 2.87 -19.76
N PHE A 124 -1.94 3.59 -19.37
CA PHE A 124 -2.32 3.72 -17.97
C PHE A 124 -2.99 2.45 -17.46
N TRP A 125 -2.53 1.96 -16.31
CA TRP A 125 -3.27 0.98 -15.53
C TRP A 125 -4.26 1.69 -14.61
N VAL A 126 -5.48 1.15 -14.53
CA VAL A 126 -6.55 1.69 -13.68
C VAL A 126 -6.65 0.84 -12.42
N LEU A 127 -6.41 1.45 -11.27
CA LEU A 127 -6.72 0.88 -9.97
C LEU A 127 -8.22 0.97 -9.71
N TYR A 128 -8.87 -0.18 -9.65
CA TYR A 128 -10.30 -0.28 -9.31
C TYR A 128 -10.54 -1.51 -8.45
N ASP A 129 -11.02 -1.29 -7.23
CA ASP A 129 -11.42 -2.32 -6.27
C ASP A 129 -12.89 -2.12 -5.90
N ALA A 130 -13.77 -2.92 -6.51
CA ALA A 130 -15.20 -2.81 -6.32
C ALA A 130 -15.62 -2.98 -4.85
N ASP A 131 -14.89 -3.80 -4.08
CA ASP A 131 -15.14 -4.00 -2.64
C ASP A 131 -14.93 -2.70 -1.85
N MET A 132 -14.04 -1.82 -2.33
CA MET A 132 -13.74 -0.53 -1.69
C MET A 132 -14.57 0.62 -2.27
N GLU A 133 -15.00 0.53 -3.53
CA GLU A 133 -15.90 1.51 -4.14
C GLU A 133 -17.33 1.37 -3.63
N PHE A 134 -17.77 0.13 -3.40
CA PHE A 134 -19.11 -0.24 -2.94
C PHE A 134 -19.00 -1.18 -1.74
N PRO A 135 -18.51 -0.69 -0.59
CA PRO A 135 -18.40 -1.51 0.60
C PRO A 135 -19.77 -2.08 0.97
N ALA A 136 -19.82 -3.37 1.31
CA ALA A 136 -21.02 -3.99 1.82
C ALA A 136 -21.50 -3.24 3.08
N ALA A 137 -22.78 -2.88 3.09
CA ALA A 137 -23.43 -2.17 4.20
C ALA A 137 -23.57 -3.03 5.45
#